data_AF-A0A1F2Y6W6-F1
#
_entry.id   AF-A0A1F2Y6W6-F1
#
_cell.length_a   1.000
_cell.length_b   1.000
_cell.length_c   1.000
_cell.angle_alpha   90.00
_cell.angle_beta   90.00
_cell.angle_gamma   90.00
#
_symmetry.space_group_name_H-M   'P 1'
#
loop_
_entity.id
_entity.type
_entity.pdbx_description
1 polymer ?
#
loop_
_entity_poly.entity_id
_entity_poly.type
_entity_poly.pdbx_seq_one_letter_code
_entity_poly.pdbx_strand_id
1 'polypeptide(L)'
;MKVKFGIIKRRKWFFLLSGLITVAGLVFFLLFGFNLGTDFLAGSRIQMQINESVNVTKVQDMFKAAGLPLGEGAVTSSTSGAGQSAIVRLSKTITPAEVAKVETLEKQYFPKSQGYSISSVDPVVATQTSKKAVWAVLLASLFIVLYVAIRFEYRFAISGIVALLHDAFIVMSVFALLRLEVDLTFVAAVLTIVGYSINDTIVIFDRIRENLKLSRPRTFEELEQLVDKSLWQTMTRSINTVFTVLIAAVMLYFFGGQSIHNFTFALIVGLVSGAYSSIFIASPIWVAWKGRQMRRTNAPESVA
;
A
#
# COMPACT_ATOMS: atom_id res chain seq x y z
N MET A 1 -29.42 19.76 12.18
CA MET A 1 -28.91 18.73 11.24
C MET A 1 -29.00 17.39 11.97
N LYS A 2 -29.82 16.44 11.47
CA LYS A 2 -30.12 15.15 12.12
C LYS A 2 -28.82 14.43 12.50
N VAL A 3 -28.82 13.81 13.69
CA VAL A 3 -27.69 13.11 14.31
C VAL A 3 -27.05 12.16 13.30
N LYS A 4 -25.90 12.56 12.78
CA LYS A 4 -25.09 11.73 11.91
C LYS A 4 -24.34 10.69 12.76
N PHE A 5 -24.03 9.54 12.20
CA PHE A 5 -23.34 8.44 12.89
C PHE A 5 -22.09 8.95 13.61
N GLY A 6 -22.00 8.67 14.92
CA GLY A 6 -20.90 9.13 15.77
C GLY A 6 -19.66 8.25 15.62
N ILE A 7 -18.71 8.70 14.80
CA ILE A 7 -17.49 7.97 14.46
C ILE A 7 -16.56 7.95 15.67
N ILE A 8 -16.37 9.11 16.30
CA ILE A 8 -15.43 9.28 17.41
C ILE A 8 -15.85 8.48 18.66
N LYS A 9 -17.15 8.42 18.96
CA LYS A 9 -17.69 7.62 20.07
C LYS A 9 -17.40 6.12 19.90
N ARG A 10 -17.31 5.65 18.65
CA ARG A 10 -17.05 4.24 18.30
C ARG A 10 -15.58 3.92 18.04
N ARG A 11 -14.65 4.86 18.27
CA ARG A 11 -13.21 4.71 17.98
C ARG A 11 -12.56 3.42 18.45
N LYS A 12 -12.98 2.86 19.61
CA LYS A 12 -12.41 1.62 20.14
C LYS A 12 -12.62 0.44 19.19
N TRP A 13 -13.76 0.38 18.49
CA TRP A 13 -14.04 -0.64 17.50
C TRP A 13 -13.14 -0.49 16.26
N PHE A 14 -12.92 0.74 15.79
CA PHE A 14 -12.03 0.99 14.66
C PHE A 14 -10.57 0.69 14.98
N PHE A 15 -10.12 1.01 16.20
CA PHE A 15 -8.79 0.65 16.68
C PHE A 15 -8.62 -0.86 16.85
N LEU A 16 -9.65 -1.57 17.35
CA LEU A 16 -9.62 -3.03 17.45
C LEU A 16 -9.53 -3.67 16.06
N LEU A 17 -10.36 -3.24 15.11
CA LEU A 17 -10.35 -3.77 13.75
C LEU A 17 -8.99 -3.53 13.06
N SER A 18 -8.52 -2.29 13.08
CA SER A 18 -7.21 -1.91 12.51
C SER A 18 -6.05 -2.62 13.20
N GLY A 19 -6.10 -2.76 14.53
CA GLY A 19 -5.12 -3.51 15.31
C GLY A 19 -5.09 -4.99 14.94
N LEU A 20 -6.25 -5.64 14.79
CA LEU A 20 -6.33 -7.04 14.36
C LEU A 20 -5.76 -7.24 12.97
N ILE A 21 -6.11 -6.37 12.01
CA ILE A 21 -5.57 -6.44 10.65
C ILE A 21 -4.05 -6.23 10.65
N THR A 22 -3.56 -5.28 11.45
CA THR A 22 -2.13 -4.99 11.56
C THR A 22 -1.37 -6.16 12.17
N VAL A 23 -1.90 -6.77 13.24
CA VAL A 23 -1.29 -7.94 13.88
C VAL A 23 -1.31 -9.15 12.95
N ALA A 24 -2.43 -9.41 12.27
CA ALA A 24 -2.50 -10.48 11.28
C ALA A 24 -1.48 -10.27 10.16
N GLY A 25 -1.40 -9.05 9.61
CA GLY A 25 -0.41 -8.67 8.61
C GLY A 25 1.03 -8.87 9.10
N LEU A 26 1.32 -8.52 10.35
CA LEU A 26 2.65 -8.69 10.94
C LEU A 26 3.03 -10.16 11.09
N VAL A 27 2.09 -11.00 11.55
CA VAL A 27 2.30 -12.45 11.66
C VAL A 27 2.58 -13.07 10.29
N PHE A 28 1.78 -12.72 9.28
CA PHE A 28 2.02 -13.18 7.90
C PHE A 28 3.37 -12.70 7.37
N PHE A 29 3.72 -11.44 7.61
CA PHE A 29 5.00 -10.88 7.19
C PHE A 29 6.18 -11.63 7.83
N LEU A 30 6.13 -11.91 9.14
CA LEU A 30 7.20 -12.64 9.85
C LEU A 30 7.33 -14.10 9.42
N LEU A 31 6.23 -14.75 9.05
CA LEU A 31 6.23 -16.16 8.63
C LEU A 31 6.64 -16.35 7.17
N PHE A 32 6.19 -15.47 6.27
CA PHE A 32 6.32 -15.68 4.83
C PHE A 32 7.30 -14.71 4.15
N GLY A 33 7.58 -13.55 4.74
CA GLY A 33 8.40 -12.50 4.14
C GLY A 33 7.78 -11.88 2.88
N PHE A 34 8.53 -11.01 2.21
CA PHE A 34 8.14 -10.43 0.92
C PHE A 34 8.61 -11.28 -0.26
N ASN A 35 7.76 -11.35 -1.30
CA ASN A 35 8.15 -11.85 -2.60
C ASN A 35 8.83 -10.73 -3.39
N LEU A 36 10.12 -10.49 -3.11
CA LEU A 36 10.88 -9.42 -3.74
C LEU A 36 11.12 -9.70 -5.23
N GLY A 37 10.89 -8.68 -6.06
CA GLY A 37 11.13 -8.71 -7.49
C GLY A 37 12.60 -8.54 -7.85
N THR A 38 12.88 -8.59 -9.16
CA THR A 38 14.25 -8.54 -9.68
C THR A 38 15.00 -7.24 -9.38
N ASP A 39 14.28 -6.16 -9.08
CA ASP A 39 14.87 -4.88 -8.69
C ASP A 39 15.54 -4.90 -7.31
N PHE A 40 15.14 -5.84 -6.45
CA PHE A 40 15.67 -6.01 -5.09
C PHE A 40 16.48 -7.30 -4.94
N LEU A 41 16.11 -8.35 -5.68
CA LEU A 41 16.86 -9.59 -5.80
C LEU A 41 17.43 -9.70 -7.20
N ALA A 42 18.75 -9.67 -7.33
CA ALA A 42 19.41 -9.82 -8.63
C ALA A 42 18.91 -11.03 -9.43
N GLY A 43 18.81 -10.89 -10.75
CA GLY A 43 18.34 -11.98 -11.60
C GLY A 43 17.62 -11.53 -12.86
N SER A 44 16.94 -12.47 -13.50
CA SER A 44 16.17 -12.25 -14.72
C SER A 44 14.70 -12.61 -14.51
N ARG A 45 13.83 -11.77 -15.06
CA ARG A 45 12.39 -11.96 -15.12
C ARG A 45 11.99 -12.14 -16.57
N ILE A 46 11.41 -13.29 -16.88
CA ILE A 46 10.84 -13.60 -18.20
C ILE A 46 9.32 -13.60 -18.05
N GLN A 47 8.66 -12.77 -18.82
CA GLN A 47 7.20 -12.74 -18.91
C GLN A 47 6.79 -13.30 -20.26
N MET A 48 6.01 -14.38 -20.27
CA MET A 48 5.48 -15.03 -21.47
C MET A 48 3.98 -14.76 -21.59
N GLN A 49 3.52 -14.31 -22.76
CA GLN A 49 2.10 -14.09 -23.04
C GLN A 49 1.48 -15.33 -23.69
N ILE A 50 0.85 -16.17 -22.88
CA ILE A 50 0.35 -17.49 -23.27
C ILE A 50 -1.19 -17.41 -23.45
N ASN A 51 -1.65 -17.32 -24.69
CA ASN A 51 -3.10 -17.30 -25.01
C ASN A 51 -3.76 -18.69 -24.95
N GLU A 52 -3.38 -19.48 -23.95
CA GLU A 52 -3.94 -20.76 -23.57
C GLU A 52 -3.78 -20.97 -22.05
N SER A 53 -4.37 -22.03 -21.49
CA SER A 53 -4.24 -22.31 -20.06
C SER A 53 -2.77 -22.58 -19.70
N VAL A 54 -2.18 -21.71 -18.88
CA VAL A 54 -0.84 -21.85 -18.32
C VAL A 54 -0.87 -22.96 -17.29
N ASN A 55 -0.19 -24.05 -17.60
CA ASN A 55 0.16 -25.06 -16.61
C ASN A 55 1.56 -24.73 -16.07
N VAL A 56 1.62 -24.35 -14.79
CA VAL A 56 2.88 -23.99 -14.10
C VAL A 56 3.92 -25.11 -14.21
N THR A 57 3.50 -26.38 -14.15
CA THR A 57 4.39 -27.53 -14.29
C THR A 57 5.00 -27.61 -15.69
N LYS A 58 4.21 -27.37 -16.75
CA LYS A 58 4.74 -27.33 -18.12
C LYS A 58 5.78 -26.22 -18.31
N VAL A 59 5.55 -25.06 -17.70
CA VAL A 59 6.52 -23.96 -17.71
C VAL A 59 7.80 -24.38 -16.98
N GLN A 60 7.69 -25.00 -15.80
CA GLN A 60 8.86 -25.50 -15.07
C GLN A 60 9.65 -26.54 -15.87
N ASP A 61 8.95 -27.46 -16.56
CA ASP A 61 9.59 -28.50 -17.37
C ASP A 61 10.30 -27.91 -18.59
N MET A 62 9.71 -26.89 -19.23
CA MET A 62 10.33 -26.16 -20.33
C MET A 62 11.65 -25.50 -19.89
N PHE A 63 11.67 -24.84 -18.72
CA PHE A 63 12.88 -24.21 -18.20
C PHE A 63 13.92 -25.23 -17.71
N LYS A 64 13.50 -26.37 -17.16
CA LYS A 64 14.42 -27.50 -16.88
C LYS A 64 15.05 -28.03 -18.17
N ALA A 65 14.28 -28.19 -19.24
CA ALA A 65 14.78 -28.61 -20.55
C ALA A 65 15.73 -27.56 -21.18
N ALA A 66 15.54 -26.27 -20.86
CA ALA A 66 16.44 -25.19 -21.25
C ALA A 66 17.78 -25.19 -20.47
N GLY A 67 17.92 -26.03 -19.44
CA GLY A 67 19.09 -26.05 -18.54
C GLY A 67 19.04 -24.99 -17.44
N LEU A 68 17.86 -24.40 -17.19
CA LEU A 68 17.62 -23.33 -16.24
C LEU A 68 16.64 -23.83 -15.14
N PRO A 69 17.08 -24.68 -14.20
CA PRO A 69 16.20 -25.18 -13.16
C PRO A 69 15.66 -24.04 -12.29
N LEU A 70 14.35 -24.02 -12.11
CA LEU A 70 13.63 -23.00 -11.36
C LEU A 70 13.44 -23.44 -9.90
N GLY A 71 13.59 -22.50 -8.96
CA GLY A 71 13.26 -22.72 -7.56
C GLY A 71 11.75 -22.77 -7.31
N GLU A 72 11.34 -23.21 -6.12
CA GLU A 72 9.93 -23.16 -5.71
C GLU A 72 9.41 -21.71 -5.70
N GLY A 73 8.23 -21.49 -6.28
CA GLY A 73 7.62 -20.15 -6.39
C GLY A 73 8.26 -19.23 -7.45
N ALA A 74 9.21 -19.73 -8.24
CA ALA A 74 9.83 -18.97 -9.34
C ALA A 74 8.91 -18.77 -10.55
N VAL A 75 7.83 -19.55 -10.66
CA VAL A 75 6.82 -19.42 -11.72
C VAL A 75 5.51 -18.97 -11.10
N THR A 76 5.00 -17.84 -11.59
CA THR A 76 3.69 -17.31 -11.21
C THR A 76 2.85 -17.16 -12.47
N SER A 77 1.65 -17.74 -12.47
CA SER A 77 0.66 -17.53 -13.54
C SER A 77 -0.27 -16.39 -13.17
N SER A 78 -0.47 -15.44 -14.06
CA SER A 78 -1.44 -14.34 -13.92
C SER A 78 -2.46 -14.42 -15.06
N THR A 79 -3.74 -14.25 -14.75
CA THR A 79 -4.81 -14.19 -15.75
C THR A 79 -5.17 -12.73 -16.01
N SER A 80 -5.19 -12.30 -17.27
CA SER A 80 -5.65 -10.96 -17.65
C SER A 80 -6.42 -11.00 -18.97
N GLY A 81 -7.71 -10.66 -18.94
CA GLY A 81 -8.57 -10.70 -20.13
C GLY A 81 -8.82 -12.12 -20.65
N ALA A 82 -8.68 -12.33 -21.96
CA ALA A 82 -8.91 -13.61 -22.64
C ALA A 82 -7.68 -14.55 -22.69
N GLY A 83 -6.54 -14.13 -22.12
CA GLY A 83 -5.28 -14.88 -22.13
C GLY A 83 -4.64 -15.00 -20.75
N GLN A 84 -3.72 -15.96 -20.59
CA GLN A 84 -2.91 -16.11 -19.39
C GLN A 84 -1.47 -15.66 -19.66
N SER A 85 -0.75 -15.29 -18.62
CA SER A 85 0.68 -15.01 -18.72
C SER A 85 1.42 -15.79 -17.65
N ALA A 86 2.62 -16.25 -18.00
CA ALA A 86 3.52 -16.88 -17.04
C ALA A 86 4.70 -15.94 -16.80
N ILE A 87 4.94 -15.63 -15.53
CA ILE A 87 6.12 -14.88 -15.09
C ILE A 87 7.08 -15.88 -14.48
N VAL A 88 8.28 -15.95 -15.03
CA VAL A 88 9.36 -16.81 -14.56
C VAL A 88 10.49 -15.95 -14.04
N ARG A 89 10.96 -16.26 -12.82
CA ARG A 89 12.10 -15.58 -12.19
C ARG A 89 13.28 -16.51 -12.05
N LEU A 90 14.43 -16.01 -12.46
CA LEU A 90 15.71 -16.68 -12.39
C LEU A 90 16.61 -15.86 -11.46
N SER A 91 17.27 -16.49 -10.50
CA SER A 91 18.22 -15.80 -9.60
C SER A 91 19.55 -15.43 -10.28
N LYS A 92 19.67 -15.68 -11.58
CA LYS A 92 20.86 -15.40 -12.40
C LYS A 92 20.45 -14.62 -13.63
N THR A 93 21.34 -13.74 -14.06
CA THR A 93 21.22 -13.08 -15.36
C THR A 93 21.39 -14.11 -16.47
N ILE A 94 20.41 -14.22 -17.35
CA ILE A 94 20.47 -15.12 -18.52
C ILE A 94 21.33 -14.52 -19.63
N THR A 95 22.11 -15.37 -20.28
CA THR A 95 22.93 -15.03 -21.44
C THR A 95 22.10 -14.99 -22.73
N PRO A 96 22.53 -14.28 -23.78
CA PRO A 96 21.83 -14.26 -25.08
C PRO A 96 21.61 -15.66 -25.67
N ALA A 97 22.53 -16.60 -25.44
CA ALA A 97 22.39 -17.98 -25.89
C ALA A 97 21.28 -18.75 -25.15
N GLU A 98 21.11 -18.49 -23.85
CA GLU A 98 20.02 -19.07 -23.06
C GLU A 98 18.67 -18.44 -23.44
N VAL A 99 18.63 -17.15 -23.76
CA VAL A 99 17.43 -16.49 -24.30
C VAL A 99 16.96 -17.17 -25.59
N ALA A 100 17.87 -17.42 -26.54
CA ALA A 100 17.52 -18.11 -27.79
C ALA A 100 17.00 -19.55 -27.56
N LYS A 101 17.49 -20.25 -26.52
CA LYS A 101 16.95 -21.56 -26.13
C LYS A 101 15.54 -21.45 -25.56
N VAL A 102 15.30 -20.46 -24.69
CA VAL A 102 13.97 -20.21 -24.13
C VAL A 102 12.98 -19.86 -25.24
N GLU A 103 13.36 -19.04 -26.21
CA GLU A 103 12.52 -18.72 -27.39
C GLU A 103 12.12 -19.95 -28.20
N THR A 104 13.08 -20.85 -28.44
CA THR A 104 12.86 -22.05 -29.24
C THR A 104 11.91 -23.00 -28.51
N LEU A 105 12.13 -23.20 -27.22
CA LEU A 105 11.32 -24.07 -26.38
C LEU A 105 9.94 -23.48 -26.10
N GLU A 106 9.80 -22.16 -25.99
CA GLU A 106 8.51 -21.49 -25.84
C GLU A 106 7.59 -21.81 -27.01
N LYS A 107 8.07 -21.68 -28.26
CA LYS A 107 7.28 -22.01 -29.46
C LYS A 107 6.91 -23.49 -29.53
N GLN A 108 7.74 -24.37 -28.98
CA GLN A 108 7.50 -25.81 -28.96
C GLN A 108 6.48 -26.20 -27.88
N TYR A 109 6.56 -25.62 -26.69
CA TYR A 109 5.70 -25.94 -25.55
C TYR A 109 4.38 -25.16 -25.57
N PHE A 110 4.39 -23.93 -26.11
CA PHE A 110 3.27 -23.00 -26.16
C PHE A 110 3.14 -22.38 -27.58
N PRO A 111 2.60 -23.12 -28.57
CA PRO A 111 2.49 -22.66 -29.96
C PRO A 111 1.61 -21.41 -30.13
N LYS A 112 0.76 -21.10 -29.15
CA LYS A 112 -0.13 -19.93 -29.13
C LYS A 112 0.45 -18.73 -28.36
N SER A 113 1.72 -18.78 -27.95
CA SER A 113 2.35 -17.65 -27.29
C SER A 113 2.50 -16.46 -28.25
N GLN A 114 2.20 -15.25 -27.78
CA GLN A 114 2.39 -14.00 -28.53
C GLN A 114 3.75 -13.33 -28.28
N GLY A 115 4.64 -14.03 -27.57
CA GLY A 115 6.01 -13.60 -27.31
C GLY A 115 6.30 -13.38 -25.84
N TYR A 116 7.53 -12.96 -25.58
CA TYR A 116 8.08 -12.82 -24.24
C TYR A 116 8.76 -11.46 -24.03
N SER A 117 8.86 -11.05 -22.78
CA SER A 117 9.62 -9.89 -22.34
C SER A 117 10.63 -10.32 -21.29
N ILE A 118 11.90 -9.97 -21.47
CA ILE A 118 12.96 -10.25 -20.49
C ILE A 118 13.42 -8.94 -19.88
N SER A 119 13.42 -8.90 -18.56
CA SER A 119 14.09 -7.88 -17.78
C SER A 119 15.15 -8.54 -16.90
N SER A 120 16.38 -8.06 -16.97
CA SER A 120 17.49 -8.57 -16.15
C SER A 120 18.09 -7.43 -15.35
N VAL A 121 18.36 -7.68 -14.08
CA VAL A 121 18.93 -6.69 -13.17
C VAL A 121 20.18 -7.26 -12.51
N ASP A 122 21.29 -6.53 -12.65
CA ASP A 122 22.56 -6.91 -12.04
C ASP A 122 22.55 -6.76 -10.52
N PRO A 123 23.27 -7.62 -9.76
CA PRO A 123 23.27 -7.56 -8.30
C PRO A 123 23.70 -6.23 -7.69
N VAL A 124 24.67 -5.55 -8.32
CA VAL A 124 25.13 -4.24 -7.86
C VAL A 124 24.02 -3.20 -8.03
N VAL A 125 23.30 -3.25 -9.15
CA VAL A 125 22.16 -2.35 -9.41
C VAL A 125 21.04 -2.65 -8.42
N ALA A 126 20.68 -3.92 -8.20
CA ALA A 126 19.62 -4.31 -7.26
C ALA A 126 19.90 -3.84 -5.82
N THR A 127 21.13 -4.03 -5.32
CA THR A 127 21.50 -3.60 -3.96
C THR A 127 21.52 -2.07 -3.82
N GLN A 128 22.01 -1.33 -4.82
CA GLN A 128 21.98 0.13 -4.81
C GLN A 128 20.55 0.66 -4.87
N THR A 129 19.72 0.08 -5.73
CA THR A 129 18.30 0.42 -5.90
C THR A 129 17.52 0.18 -4.62
N SER A 130 17.71 -0.97 -3.98
CA SER A 130 17.10 -1.30 -2.69
C SER A 130 17.38 -0.22 -1.63
N LYS A 131 18.65 0.16 -1.48
CA LYS A 131 19.06 1.21 -0.53
C LYS A 131 18.42 2.56 -0.87
N LYS A 132 18.43 2.96 -2.14
CA LYS A 132 17.81 4.21 -2.60
C LYS A 132 16.30 4.24 -2.34
N ALA A 133 15.60 3.13 -2.58
CA ALA A 133 14.16 3.01 -2.31
C ALA A 133 13.85 3.20 -0.82
N VAL A 134 14.60 2.55 0.07
CA VAL A 134 14.47 2.74 1.52
C VAL A 134 14.72 4.19 1.92
N TRP A 135 15.80 4.80 1.43
CA TRP A 135 16.10 6.21 1.69
C TRP A 135 15.00 7.16 1.17
N ALA A 136 14.44 6.89 0.00
CA ALA A 136 13.35 7.70 -0.57
C ALA A 136 12.11 7.69 0.33
N VAL A 137 11.70 6.51 0.83
CA VAL A 137 10.54 6.37 1.74
C VAL A 137 10.81 7.07 3.07
N LEU A 138 12.01 6.90 3.65
CA LEU A 138 12.38 7.54 4.92
C LEU A 138 12.41 9.07 4.78
N LEU A 139 13.04 9.59 3.73
CA LEU A 139 13.16 11.03 3.50
C LEU A 139 11.80 11.66 3.18
N ALA A 140 10.97 11.00 2.38
CA ALA A 140 9.60 11.44 2.12
C ALA A 140 8.76 11.48 3.41
N SER A 141 8.84 10.44 4.22
CA SER A 141 8.16 10.39 5.53
C SER A 141 8.61 11.53 6.43
N LEU A 142 9.92 11.78 6.52
CA LEU A 142 10.49 12.89 7.29
C LEU A 142 9.98 14.25 6.81
N PHE A 143 9.99 14.51 5.49
CA PHE A 143 9.49 15.78 4.97
C PHE A 143 8.00 15.98 5.18
N ILE A 144 7.20 14.91 5.13
CA ILE A 144 5.78 14.97 5.48
C ILE A 144 5.61 15.31 6.97
N VAL A 145 6.37 14.67 7.87
CA VAL A 145 6.37 14.99 9.31
C VAL A 145 6.67 16.46 9.53
N LEU A 146 7.76 16.96 8.94
CA LEU A 146 8.20 18.35 9.09
C LEU A 146 7.14 19.32 8.57
N TYR A 147 6.59 19.06 7.38
CA TYR A 147 5.53 19.89 6.81
C TYR A 147 4.31 19.96 7.73
N VAL A 148 3.82 18.80 8.20
CA VAL A 148 2.63 18.76 9.06
C VAL A 148 2.93 19.37 10.42
N ALA A 149 4.13 19.21 10.98
CA ALA A 149 4.53 19.81 12.25
C ALA A 149 4.66 21.34 12.18
N ILE A 150 5.08 21.90 11.04
CA ILE A 150 5.11 23.36 10.83
C ILE A 150 3.69 23.89 10.63
N ARG A 151 2.84 23.18 9.88
CA ARG A 151 1.49 23.62 9.52
C ARG A 151 0.47 23.44 10.66
N PHE A 152 0.62 22.38 11.46
CA PHE A 152 -0.31 21.94 12.51
C PHE A 152 0.39 21.73 13.86
N GLU A 153 -0.38 21.64 14.95
CA GLU A 153 0.16 21.25 16.27
C GLU A 153 0.78 19.84 16.21
N TYR A 154 1.86 19.60 16.95
CA TYR A 154 2.61 18.33 16.95
C TYR A 154 1.75 17.07 17.10
N ARG A 155 0.60 17.16 17.80
CA ARG A 155 -0.33 16.04 17.97
C ARG A 155 -1.05 15.65 16.69
N PHE A 156 -1.42 16.63 15.86
CA PHE A 156 -1.96 16.36 14.53
C PHE A 156 -0.89 15.68 13.68
N ALA A 157 0.35 16.17 13.71
CA ALA A 157 1.46 15.57 12.98
C ALA A 157 1.63 14.08 13.33
N ILE A 158 1.76 13.76 14.62
CA ILE A 158 1.95 12.36 15.06
C ILE A 158 0.74 11.49 14.71
N SER A 159 -0.49 12.00 14.88
CA SER A 159 -1.69 11.23 14.56
C SER A 159 -1.80 10.92 13.07
N GLY A 160 -1.41 11.88 12.21
CA GLY A 160 -1.32 11.68 10.77
C GLY A 160 -0.23 10.68 10.39
N ILE A 161 0.96 10.78 10.99
CA ILE A 161 2.07 9.85 10.72
C ILE A 161 1.70 8.41 11.06
N VAL A 162 1.07 8.18 12.21
CA VAL A 162 0.64 6.83 12.60
C VAL A 162 -0.36 6.27 11.60
N ALA A 163 -1.29 7.08 11.09
CA ALA A 163 -2.23 6.66 10.06
C ALA A 163 -1.52 6.34 8.72
N LEU A 164 -0.53 7.14 8.32
CA LEU A 164 0.27 6.89 7.12
C LEU A 164 1.10 5.60 7.20
N LEU A 165 1.75 5.36 8.35
CA LEU A 165 2.50 4.13 8.57
C LEU A 165 1.56 2.92 8.56
N HIS A 166 0.37 3.05 9.14
CA HIS A 166 -0.66 2.02 9.05
C HIS A 166 -1.04 1.75 7.58
N ASP A 167 -1.27 2.78 6.75
CA ASP A 167 -1.65 2.57 5.34
C ASP A 167 -0.58 1.85 4.53
N ALA A 168 0.67 2.29 4.65
CA ALA A 168 1.79 1.62 4.00
C ALA A 168 1.89 0.16 4.48
N PHE A 169 1.69 -0.08 5.78
CA PHE A 169 1.70 -1.41 6.36
C PHE A 169 0.58 -2.31 5.86
N ILE A 170 -0.64 -1.79 5.68
CA ILE A 170 -1.77 -2.55 5.12
C ILE A 170 -1.45 -3.02 3.71
N VAL A 171 -0.95 -2.12 2.85
CA VAL A 171 -0.58 -2.45 1.47
C VAL A 171 0.51 -3.52 1.44
N MET A 172 1.56 -3.36 2.26
CA MET A 172 2.61 -4.35 2.42
C MET A 172 2.06 -5.71 2.90
N SER A 173 1.16 -5.71 3.88
CA SER A 173 0.58 -6.94 4.44
C SER A 173 -0.24 -7.70 3.41
N VAL A 174 -1.04 -7.00 2.60
CA VAL A 174 -1.81 -7.61 1.50
C VAL A 174 -0.87 -8.24 0.47
N PHE A 175 0.23 -7.58 0.13
CA PHE A 175 1.24 -8.10 -0.80
C PHE A 175 1.95 -9.33 -0.25
N ALA A 176 2.32 -9.32 1.04
CA ALA A 176 2.90 -10.48 1.70
C ALA A 176 1.93 -11.67 1.73
N LEU A 177 0.66 -11.43 2.07
CA LEU A 177 -0.38 -12.46 2.15
C LEU A 177 -0.69 -13.09 0.80
N LEU A 178 -0.85 -12.27 -0.25
CA LEU A 178 -1.16 -12.72 -1.60
C LEU A 178 0.10 -13.19 -2.38
N ARG A 179 1.28 -13.12 -1.76
CA ARG A 179 2.59 -13.46 -2.37
C ARG A 179 2.85 -12.69 -3.66
N LEU A 180 2.33 -11.46 -3.75
CA LEU A 180 2.52 -10.59 -4.91
C LEU A 180 3.95 -10.03 -4.94
N GLU A 181 4.45 -9.80 -6.15
CA GLU A 181 5.79 -9.26 -6.36
C GLU A 181 5.90 -7.82 -5.86
N VAL A 182 6.96 -7.55 -5.09
CA VAL A 182 7.35 -6.21 -4.68
C VAL A 182 8.52 -5.76 -5.55
N ASP A 183 8.28 -4.79 -6.44
CA ASP A 183 9.27 -4.20 -7.35
C ASP A 183 9.35 -2.67 -7.16
N LEU A 184 10.10 -1.95 -8.00
CA LEU A 184 10.18 -0.49 -7.86
C LEU A 184 8.84 0.22 -8.11
N THR A 185 7.99 -0.34 -8.96
CA THR A 185 6.68 0.24 -9.22
C THR A 185 5.82 0.15 -7.97
N PHE A 186 5.89 -0.96 -7.22
CA PHE A 186 5.25 -1.06 -5.91
C PHE A 186 5.69 0.04 -4.95
N VAL A 187 6.99 0.34 -4.85
CA VAL A 187 7.48 1.43 -3.99
C VAL A 187 6.92 2.78 -4.43
N ALA A 188 6.84 3.05 -5.73
CA ALA A 188 6.22 4.24 -6.27
C ALA A 188 4.72 4.32 -5.93
N ALA A 189 4.00 3.19 -5.97
CA ALA A 189 2.60 3.13 -5.54
C ALA A 189 2.47 3.49 -4.05
N VAL A 190 3.27 2.87 -3.18
CA VAL A 190 3.26 3.16 -1.72
C VAL A 190 3.52 4.65 -1.46
N LEU A 191 4.52 5.24 -2.13
CA LEU A 191 4.81 6.66 -1.99
C LEU A 191 3.64 7.55 -2.45
N THR A 192 2.99 7.17 -3.55
CA THR A 192 1.80 7.85 -4.07
C THR A 192 0.63 7.78 -3.09
N ILE A 193 0.40 6.61 -2.48
CA ILE A 193 -0.64 6.38 -1.47
C ILE A 193 -0.39 7.24 -0.24
N VAL A 194 0.86 7.30 0.23
CA VAL A 194 1.24 8.14 1.37
C VAL A 194 0.91 9.62 1.08
N GLY A 195 1.19 10.10 -0.12
CA GLY A 195 0.83 11.47 -0.55
C GLY A 195 -0.68 11.70 -0.63
N TYR A 196 -1.45 10.76 -1.16
CA TYR A 196 -2.91 10.86 -1.24
C TYR A 196 -3.58 10.78 0.15
N SER A 197 -3.12 9.87 1.00
CA SER A 197 -3.66 9.68 2.36
C SER A 197 -3.42 10.91 3.23
N ILE A 198 -2.22 11.50 3.18
CA ILE A 198 -1.95 12.70 3.99
C ILE A 198 -2.77 13.90 3.55
N ASN A 199 -3.05 14.05 2.24
CA ASN A 199 -3.89 15.14 1.73
C ASN A 199 -5.29 15.12 2.35
N ASP A 200 -5.90 13.94 2.46
CA ASP A 200 -7.22 13.81 3.09
C ASP A 200 -7.16 14.08 4.60
N THR A 201 -6.14 13.54 5.27
CA THR A 201 -5.89 13.81 6.71
C THR A 201 -5.72 15.31 6.98
N ILE A 202 -4.98 16.05 6.15
CA ILE A 202 -4.76 17.49 6.28
C ILE A 202 -6.09 18.25 6.21
N VAL A 203 -6.97 17.89 5.28
CA VAL A 203 -8.26 18.58 5.09
C VAL A 203 -9.17 18.35 6.29
N ILE A 204 -9.22 17.12 6.80
CA ILE A 204 -9.97 16.78 8.00
C ILE A 204 -9.42 17.54 9.21
N PHE A 205 -8.10 17.54 9.40
CA PHE A 205 -7.45 18.24 10.50
C PHE A 205 -7.62 19.75 10.46
N ASP A 206 -7.59 20.35 9.27
CA ASP A 206 -7.84 21.78 9.10
C ASP A 206 -9.27 22.13 9.49
N ARG A 207 -10.27 21.31 9.09
CA ARG A 207 -11.66 21.51 9.52
C ARG A 207 -11.85 21.33 11.03
N ILE A 208 -11.19 20.34 11.63
CA ILE A 208 -11.19 20.17 13.09
C ILE A 208 -10.61 21.42 13.76
N ARG A 209 -9.47 21.93 13.27
CA ARG A 209 -8.81 23.12 13.80
C ARG A 209 -9.68 24.37 13.68
N GLU A 210 -10.34 24.55 12.55
CA GLU A 210 -11.29 25.64 12.32
C GLU A 210 -12.43 25.59 13.35
N ASN A 211 -13.09 24.44 13.47
CA ASN A 211 -14.21 24.27 14.41
C ASN A 211 -13.75 24.43 15.88
N LEU A 212 -12.54 24.01 16.23
CA LEU A 212 -11.97 24.22 17.58
C LEU A 212 -11.83 25.71 17.93
N LYS A 213 -11.43 26.54 16.97
CA LYS A 213 -11.30 28.00 17.19
C LYS A 213 -12.66 28.64 17.46
N LEU A 214 -13.71 28.16 16.79
CA LEU A 214 -15.07 28.69 16.87
C LEU A 214 -15.81 28.23 18.14
N SER A 215 -15.77 26.94 18.47
CA SER A 215 -16.62 26.37 19.52
C SER A 215 -15.93 26.16 20.86
N ARG A 216 -14.59 26.08 20.90
CA ARG A 216 -13.77 25.93 22.13
C ARG A 216 -14.37 24.94 23.17
N PRO A 217 -14.40 23.63 22.87
CA PRO A 217 -15.05 22.64 23.70
C PRO A 217 -14.43 22.57 25.10
N ARG A 218 -15.27 22.51 26.14
CA ARG A 218 -14.87 22.44 27.56
C ARG A 218 -14.93 21.01 28.10
N THR A 219 -15.81 20.19 27.54
CA THR A 219 -15.96 18.78 27.92
C THR A 219 -15.42 17.86 26.84
N PHE A 220 -15.09 16.63 27.23
CA PHE A 220 -14.64 15.62 26.27
C PHE A 220 -15.76 15.25 25.29
N GLU A 221 -17.02 15.22 25.73
CA GLU A 221 -18.17 14.95 24.86
C GLU A 221 -18.37 16.04 23.80
N GLU A 222 -18.23 17.32 24.18
CA GLU A 222 -18.24 18.42 23.21
C GLU A 222 -17.10 18.30 22.19
N LEU A 223 -15.91 17.86 22.61
CA LEU A 223 -14.80 17.60 21.70
C LEU A 223 -15.14 16.48 20.71
N GLU A 224 -15.74 15.38 21.18
CA GLU A 224 -16.16 14.27 20.30
C GLU A 224 -17.19 14.74 19.27
N GLN A 225 -18.21 15.49 19.69
CA GLN A 225 -19.25 16.04 18.80
C GLN A 225 -18.67 17.03 17.78
N LEU A 226 -17.71 17.86 18.20
CA LEU A 226 -17.03 18.81 17.32
C LEU A 226 -16.24 18.10 16.22
N VAL A 227 -15.50 17.04 16.58
CA VAL A 227 -14.74 16.27 15.60
C VAL A 227 -15.67 15.47 14.69
N ASP A 228 -16.72 14.84 15.21
CA ASP A 228 -17.73 14.17 14.37
C ASP A 228 -18.36 15.16 13.38
N LYS A 229 -18.72 16.37 13.82
CA LYS A 229 -19.21 17.43 12.94
C LYS A 229 -18.20 17.78 11.84
N SER A 230 -16.92 17.87 12.20
CA SER A 230 -15.84 18.20 11.26
C SER A 230 -15.66 17.11 10.20
N LEU A 231 -15.65 15.84 10.61
CA LEU A 231 -15.59 14.68 9.71
C LEU A 231 -16.75 14.71 8.72
N TRP A 232 -17.96 14.96 9.21
CA TRP A 232 -19.16 14.99 8.38
C TRP A 232 -19.26 16.20 7.44
N GLN A 233 -18.52 17.28 7.70
CA GLN A 233 -18.41 18.43 6.81
C GLN A 233 -17.43 18.17 5.66
N THR A 234 -16.40 17.35 5.89
CA THR A 234 -15.38 17.03 4.87
C THR A 234 -15.67 15.74 4.11
N MET A 235 -16.49 14.84 4.66
CA MET A 235 -16.71 13.49 4.13
C MET A 235 -17.08 13.43 2.65
N THR A 236 -17.99 14.28 2.17
CA THR A 236 -18.37 14.30 0.75
C THR A 236 -17.18 14.61 -0.15
N ARG A 237 -16.33 15.58 0.25
CA ARG A 237 -15.12 15.91 -0.51
C ARG A 237 -14.14 14.74 -0.48
N SER A 238 -13.84 14.19 0.70
CA SER A 238 -12.91 13.08 0.91
C SER A 238 -13.28 11.86 0.05
N ILE A 239 -14.55 11.43 0.13
CA ILE A 239 -15.07 10.30 -0.66
C ILE A 239 -14.96 10.60 -2.15
N ASN A 240 -15.39 11.78 -2.62
CA ASN A 240 -15.35 12.10 -4.04
C ASN A 240 -13.92 12.13 -4.60
N THR A 241 -12.96 12.67 -3.84
CA THR A 241 -11.56 12.70 -4.26
C THR A 241 -10.97 11.30 -4.38
N VAL A 242 -11.20 10.43 -3.40
CA VAL A 242 -10.69 9.05 -3.43
C VAL A 242 -11.41 8.26 -4.52
N PHE A 243 -12.73 8.38 -4.63
CA PHE A 243 -13.54 7.64 -5.59
C PHE A 243 -13.16 7.94 -7.03
N THR A 244 -12.89 9.20 -7.35
CA THR A 244 -12.47 9.59 -8.71
C THR A 244 -11.15 8.92 -9.11
N VAL A 245 -10.17 8.92 -8.21
CA VAL A 245 -8.86 8.28 -8.45
C VAL A 245 -8.99 6.76 -8.44
N LEU A 246 -9.84 6.22 -7.58
CA LEU A 246 -10.12 4.79 -7.49
C LEU A 246 -10.72 4.26 -8.80
N ILE A 247 -11.64 4.99 -9.43
CA ILE A 247 -12.17 4.61 -10.76
C ILE A 247 -11.02 4.51 -11.78
N ALA A 248 -10.16 5.53 -11.84
CA ALA A 248 -9.02 5.51 -12.76
C ALA A 248 -8.07 4.33 -12.48
N ALA A 249 -7.75 4.07 -11.20
CA ALA A 249 -6.91 2.96 -10.79
C ALA A 249 -7.53 1.60 -11.13
N VAL A 250 -8.85 1.44 -10.95
CA VAL A 250 -9.59 0.22 -11.32
C VAL A 250 -9.60 0.02 -12.83
N MET A 251 -9.82 1.09 -13.61
CA MET A 251 -9.71 0.99 -15.07
C MET A 251 -8.31 0.59 -15.51
N LEU A 252 -7.26 1.17 -14.91
CA LEU A 252 -5.88 0.78 -15.17
C LEU A 252 -5.57 -0.66 -14.73
N TYR A 253 -6.22 -1.16 -13.68
CA TYR A 253 -6.04 -2.54 -13.23
C TYR A 253 -6.61 -3.57 -14.21
N PHE A 254 -7.80 -3.30 -14.78
CA PHE A 254 -8.47 -4.20 -15.72
C PHE A 254 -8.02 -4.05 -17.18
N PHE A 255 -7.73 -2.82 -17.62
CA PHE A 255 -7.39 -2.50 -19.00
C PHE A 255 -5.90 -2.19 -19.21
N GLY A 256 -5.13 -2.01 -18.13
CA GLY A 256 -3.70 -1.79 -18.21
C GLY A 256 -2.92 -3.05 -18.54
N GLY A 257 -1.64 -2.86 -18.88
CA GLY A 257 -0.73 -3.97 -19.13
C GLY A 257 -0.41 -4.76 -17.86
N GLN A 258 -0.07 -6.03 -18.02
CA GLN A 258 0.37 -6.93 -16.94
C GLN A 258 1.55 -6.38 -16.13
N SER A 259 2.45 -5.62 -16.75
CA SER A 259 3.61 -5.02 -16.10
C SER A 259 3.23 -4.01 -14.99
N ILE A 260 2.05 -3.40 -15.05
CA ILE A 260 1.57 -2.43 -14.06
C ILE A 260 0.44 -2.98 -13.18
N HIS A 261 0.16 -4.28 -13.26
CA HIS A 261 -0.95 -4.89 -12.53
C HIS A 261 -0.74 -4.84 -11.02
N ASN A 262 0.46 -5.19 -10.53
CA ASN A 262 0.78 -5.08 -9.11
C ASN A 262 0.81 -3.62 -8.65
N PHE A 263 1.33 -2.71 -9.48
CA PHE A 263 1.32 -1.27 -9.21
C PHE A 263 -0.10 -0.74 -9.00
N THR A 264 -1.01 -1.02 -9.94
CA THR A 264 -2.40 -0.55 -9.88
C THR A 264 -3.18 -1.22 -8.76
N PHE A 265 -2.92 -2.51 -8.48
CA PHE A 265 -3.49 -3.21 -7.33
C PHE A 265 -3.06 -2.57 -6.01
N ALA A 266 -1.77 -2.26 -5.84
CA ALA A 266 -1.26 -1.56 -4.67
C ALA A 266 -1.95 -0.20 -4.49
N LEU A 267 -2.10 0.58 -5.56
CA LEU A 267 -2.83 1.86 -5.54
C LEU A 267 -4.27 1.69 -5.08
N ILE A 268 -5.01 0.70 -5.59
CA ILE A 268 -6.41 0.44 -5.19
C ILE A 268 -6.49 0.16 -3.69
N VAL A 269 -5.70 -0.80 -3.20
CA VAL A 269 -5.68 -1.19 -1.78
C VAL A 269 -5.31 0.01 -0.90
N GLY A 270 -4.28 0.75 -1.30
CA GLY A 270 -3.79 1.90 -0.55
C GLY A 270 -4.73 3.08 -0.52
N LEU A 271 -5.41 3.40 -1.63
CA LEU A 271 -6.42 4.47 -1.67
C LEU A 271 -7.60 4.16 -0.75
N VAL A 272 -8.05 2.90 -0.72
CA VAL A 272 -9.12 2.46 0.18
C VAL A 272 -8.65 2.51 1.64
N SER A 273 -7.45 2.01 1.94
CA SER A 273 -6.88 2.09 3.29
C SER A 273 -6.70 3.54 3.75
N GLY A 274 -6.17 4.41 2.90
CA GLY A 274 -5.90 5.81 3.23
C GLY A 274 -7.16 6.64 3.50
N ALA A 275 -8.22 6.38 2.73
CA ALA A 275 -9.53 6.97 3.01
C ALA A 275 -10.08 6.51 4.37
N TYR A 276 -9.94 5.21 4.66
CA TYR A 276 -10.34 4.65 5.95
C TYR A 276 -9.51 5.22 7.10
N SER A 277 -8.19 5.24 6.98
CA SER A 277 -7.28 5.65 8.06
C SER A 277 -7.44 7.13 8.41
N SER A 278 -7.59 8.01 7.42
CA SER A 278 -7.77 9.46 7.63
C SER A 278 -9.00 9.76 8.50
N ILE A 279 -10.10 9.03 8.26
CA ILE A 279 -11.38 9.22 8.95
C ILE A 279 -11.43 8.44 10.28
N PHE A 280 -11.03 7.17 10.28
CA PHE A 280 -11.29 6.22 11.37
C PHE A 280 -10.06 5.92 12.25
N ILE A 281 -8.87 6.41 11.89
CA ILE A 281 -7.63 6.20 12.65
C ILE A 281 -7.02 7.54 13.08
N ALA A 282 -6.66 8.40 12.12
CA ALA A 282 -5.97 9.66 12.39
C ALA A 282 -6.77 10.59 13.33
N SER A 283 -8.02 10.85 12.98
CA SER A 283 -8.89 11.75 13.77
C SER A 283 -9.21 11.19 15.16
N PRO A 284 -9.58 9.90 15.31
CA PRO A 284 -9.78 9.31 16.63
C PRO A 284 -8.51 9.23 17.50
N ILE A 285 -7.33 8.98 16.93
CA ILE A 285 -6.05 9.01 17.68
C ILE A 285 -5.84 10.40 18.27
N TRP A 286 -6.04 11.43 17.44
CA TRP A 286 -5.90 12.81 17.89
C TRP A 286 -6.89 13.14 19.02
N VAL A 287 -8.18 12.76 18.89
CA VAL A 287 -9.19 12.98 19.93
C VAL A 287 -8.84 12.24 21.22
N ALA A 288 -8.41 10.98 21.13
CA ALA A 288 -8.02 10.20 22.29
C ALA A 288 -6.87 10.87 23.07
N TRP A 289 -5.90 11.44 22.34
CA TRP A 289 -4.79 12.15 22.96
C TRP A 289 -5.22 13.49 23.58
N LYS A 290 -5.96 14.31 22.82
CA LYS A 290 -6.46 15.61 23.30
C LYS A 290 -7.39 15.47 24.50
N GLY A 291 -8.26 14.44 24.50
CA GLY A 291 -9.16 14.13 25.60
C GLY A 291 -8.43 13.75 26.90
N ARG A 292 -7.34 12.97 26.80
CA ARG A 292 -6.48 12.67 27.97
C ARG A 292 -5.86 13.94 28.56
N GLN A 293 -5.46 14.90 27.71
CA GLN A 293 -4.95 16.20 28.18
C GLN A 293 -6.05 16.98 28.93
N MET A 294 -7.23 17.14 28.33
CA MET A 294 -8.34 17.89 28.96
C MET A 294 -8.73 17.31 30.32
N ARG A 295 -8.78 15.97 30.46
CA ARG A 295 -9.06 15.32 31.75
C ARG A 295 -7.97 15.56 32.80
N ARG A 296 -6.70 15.64 32.38
CA ARG A 296 -5.58 15.93 33.29
C ARG A 296 -5.56 17.39 33.73
N THR A 297 -5.90 18.32 32.85
CA THR A 297 -5.97 19.76 33.18
C THR A 297 -7.18 20.10 34.05
N ASN A 298 -8.28 19.36 33.93
CA ASN A 298 -9.49 19.56 34.74
C ASN A 298 -9.52 18.69 36.02
N ALA A 299 -8.44 17.96 36.33
CA ALA A 299 -8.36 17.22 37.58
C ALA A 299 -8.18 18.22 38.73
N PRO A 300 -8.98 18.16 39.81
CA PRO A 300 -8.77 19.02 40.97
C PRO A 300 -7.35 18.76 41.50
N GLU A 301 -6.60 19.83 41.78
CA GLU A 301 -5.33 19.71 42.50
C GLU A 301 -5.60 18.94 43.79
N SER A 302 -4.97 17.77 43.93
CA SER A 302 -5.01 17.05 45.19
C SER A 302 -4.41 17.96 46.24
N VAL A 303 -5.25 18.45 47.15
CA VAL A 303 -4.84 19.21 48.34
C VAL A 303 -3.74 18.40 49.03
N ALA A 304 -2.52 18.92 48.95
CA ALA A 304 -1.36 18.44 49.71
C ALA A 304 -1.37 19.10 51.09
#